data_AF-A0A6G1RDH9-F1
#
_entry.id   AF-A0A6G1RDH9-F1
#
_cell.length_a   1.000
_cell.length_b   1.000
_cell.length_c   1.000
_cell.angle_alpha   90.00
_cell.angle_beta   90.00
_cell.angle_gamma   90.00
#
_symmetry.space_group_name_H-M   'P 1'
#
loop_
_entity.id
_entity.type
_entity.pdbx_description
1 polymer ?
#
loop_
_entity_poly.entity_id
_entity_poly.type
_entity_poly.pdbx_seq_one_letter_code
_entity_poly.pdbx_strand_id
1 'polypeptide(L)'
;SLQMLQTEIQGLKDQVQELHRDLTKHHSLIKTEIMSEILQKSLQMDVQIAAHYSAVEMMRSVFEEVWEETYQRVANEQEIYEAQLHDLLQLRQENSCLTTITKQIAPYVRSIAKVKERLEPRLQEPKE
;
A
#
# COMPACT_ATOMS: atom_id res chain seq x y z
N SER A 1 21.25 2.91 20.02
CA SER A 1 20.63 3.65 18.89
C SER A 1 21.72 4.12 17.94
N LEU A 2 21.41 4.47 16.69
CA LEU A 2 22.42 4.90 15.71
C LEU A 2 23.29 6.07 16.23
N GLN A 3 22.67 7.02 16.94
CA GLN A 3 23.37 8.15 17.56
C GLN A 3 24.40 7.69 18.62
N MET A 4 24.05 6.70 19.44
CA MET A 4 25.00 6.12 20.42
C MET A 4 26.21 5.50 19.72
N LEU A 5 26.00 4.69 18.67
CA LEU A 5 27.10 4.09 17.90
C LEU A 5 28.00 5.15 17.27
N GLN A 6 27.43 6.24 16.76
CA GLN A 6 28.18 7.36 16.21
C GLN A 6 29.05 8.05 17.27
N THR A 7 28.51 8.29 18.46
CA THR A 7 29.26 8.85 19.59
C THR A 7 30.39 7.92 20.03
N GLU A 8 30.14 6.62 20.13
CA GLU A 8 31.16 5.63 20.53
C GLU A 8 32.28 5.48 19.49
N ILE A 9 31.95 5.47 18.19
CA ILE A 9 32.95 5.50 17.12
C ILE A 9 33.79 6.78 17.19
N GLN A 10 33.16 7.94 17.43
CA GLN A 10 33.90 9.18 17.55
C GLN A 10 34.86 9.15 18.73
N GLY A 11 34.42 8.64 19.89
CA GLY A 11 35.28 8.46 21.05
C GLY A 11 36.45 7.50 20.80
N LEU A 12 36.25 6.44 20.00
CA LEU A 12 37.35 5.55 19.59
C LEU A 12 38.35 6.23 18.65
N LYS A 13 37.87 7.04 17.69
CA LYS A 13 38.74 7.84 16.82
C LYS A 13 39.61 8.78 17.62
N ASP A 14 39.04 9.44 18.62
CA ASP A 14 39.77 10.39 19.46
C ASP A 14 40.85 9.66 20.29
N GLN A 15 40.53 8.49 20.87
CA GLN A 15 41.48 7.63 21.57
C GLN A 15 42.65 7.16 20.69
N VAL A 16 42.37 6.74 19.45
CA VAL A 16 43.41 6.32 18.48
C VAL A 16 44.31 7.51 18.11
N GLN A 17 43.73 8.69 17.87
CA GLN A 17 44.51 9.88 17.54
C GLN A 17 45.39 10.34 18.69
N GLU A 18 44.90 10.26 19.93
CA GLU A 18 45.68 10.56 21.13
C GLU A 18 46.86 9.59 21.28
N LEU A 19 46.60 8.28 21.17
CA LEU A 19 47.66 7.25 21.20
C LEU A 19 48.73 7.50 20.12
N HIS A 20 48.32 7.85 18.90
CA HIS A 20 49.25 8.17 17.82
C HIS A 20 50.07 9.44 18.10
N ARG A 21 49.46 10.47 18.69
CA ARG A 21 50.16 11.69 19.09
C ARG A 21 51.22 11.39 20.14
N ASP A 22 50.91 10.57 21.14
CA ASP A 22 51.84 10.18 22.20
C ASP A 22 53.02 9.37 21.67
N LEU A 23 52.75 8.43 20.76
CA LEU A 23 53.78 7.61 20.11
C LEU A 23 54.75 8.48 19.32
N THR A 24 54.23 9.46 18.58
CA THR A 24 55.02 10.26 17.64
C THR A 24 55.74 11.43 18.31
N LYS A 25 55.13 12.07 19.33
CA LYS A 25 55.65 13.30 19.94
C LYS A 25 56.36 13.08 21.26
N HIS A 26 55.88 12.14 22.07
CA HIS A 26 56.33 12.02 23.44
C HIS A 26 57.35 10.89 23.64
N HIS A 27 57.57 10.04 22.62
CA HIS A 27 58.38 8.81 22.71
C HIS A 27 58.07 8.00 23.99
N SER A 28 56.88 8.20 24.55
CA SER A 28 56.58 7.86 25.94
C SER A 28 56.45 6.35 26.04
N LEU A 29 56.69 5.82 27.24
CA LEU A 29 56.44 4.43 27.62
C LEU A 29 54.95 4.11 27.44
N ILE A 30 54.53 3.88 26.20
CA ILE A 30 53.17 3.50 25.85
C ILE A 30 52.94 2.12 26.44
N LYS A 31 51.94 2.06 27.32
CA LYS A 31 51.41 0.82 27.87
C LYS A 31 50.70 0.09 26.74
N THR A 32 51.25 -1.06 26.35
CA THR A 32 50.68 -1.94 25.31
C THR A 32 49.22 -2.31 25.61
N GLU A 33 48.84 -2.26 26.88
CA GLU A 33 47.48 -2.47 27.39
C GLU A 33 46.47 -1.49 26.76
N ILE A 34 46.83 -0.22 26.56
CA ILE A 34 45.94 0.81 25.98
C ILE A 34 45.60 0.46 24.53
N MET A 35 46.60 -0.01 23.75
CA MET A 35 46.38 -0.43 22.37
C MET A 35 45.47 -1.67 22.31
N SER A 36 45.67 -2.63 23.23
CA SER A 36 44.82 -3.82 23.34
C SER A 36 43.38 -3.47 23.70
N GLU A 37 43.16 -2.51 24.60
CA GLU A 37 41.82 -2.04 24.98
C GLU A 37 41.11 -1.34 23.82
N ILE A 38 41.81 -0.46 23.09
CA ILE A 38 41.25 0.22 21.91
C ILE A 38 40.86 -0.80 20.84
N LEU A 39 41.74 -1.79 20.58
CA LEU A 39 41.45 -2.87 19.63
C LEU A 39 40.24 -3.69 20.06
N GLN A 40 40.17 -4.08 21.33
CA GLN A 40 39.03 -4.83 21.86
C GLN A 40 37.72 -4.05 21.73
N LYS A 41 37.71 -2.76 22.09
CA LYS A 41 36.52 -1.90 21.93
C LYS A 41 36.13 -1.75 20.46
N SER A 42 37.11 -1.62 19.56
CA SER A 42 36.85 -1.58 18.11
C SER A 42 36.16 -2.85 17.61
N LEU A 43 36.66 -4.02 18.02
CA LEU A 43 36.05 -5.31 17.65
C LEU A 43 34.63 -5.45 18.23
N GLN A 44 34.41 -5.00 19.47
CA GLN A 44 33.08 -4.97 20.07
C GLN A 44 32.13 -4.03 19.31
N MET A 45 32.62 -2.91 18.81
CA MET A 45 31.84 -2.00 17.97
C MET A 45 31.40 -2.65 16.67
N ASP A 46 32.26 -3.42 15.99
CA ASP A 46 31.88 -4.14 14.78
C ASP A 46 30.72 -5.12 15.04
N VAL A 47 30.76 -5.85 16.16
CA VAL A 47 29.67 -6.74 16.56
C VAL A 47 28.37 -5.97 16.81
N GLN A 48 28.44 -4.85 17.54
CA GLN A 48 27.27 -4.02 17.82
C GLN A 48 26.67 -3.40 16.55
N ILE A 49 27.51 -2.94 15.63
CA ILE A 49 27.10 -2.38 14.34
C ILE A 49 26.43 -3.46 13.49
N ALA A 50 27.02 -4.65 13.40
CA ALA A 50 26.44 -5.76 12.64
C ALA A 50 25.07 -6.20 13.20
N ALA A 51 24.94 -6.26 14.53
CA ALA A 51 23.67 -6.58 15.18
C ALA A 51 22.60 -5.50 14.91
N HIS A 52 22.96 -4.22 15.03
CA HIS A 52 22.06 -3.11 14.73
C HIS A 52 21.65 -3.08 13.26
N TYR A 53 22.59 -3.28 12.34
CA TYR A 53 22.32 -3.37 10.91
C TYR A 53 21.34 -4.50 10.60
N SER A 54 21.58 -5.69 11.14
CA SER A 54 20.72 -6.86 10.93
C SER A 54 19.29 -6.61 11.45
N ALA A 55 19.14 -5.95 12.60
CA ALA A 55 17.83 -5.61 13.14
C ALA A 55 17.08 -4.59 12.26
N VAL A 56 17.79 -3.60 11.70
CA VAL A 56 17.21 -2.62 10.78
C VAL A 56 16.80 -3.27 9.47
N GLU A 57 17.65 -4.10 8.87
CA GLU A 57 17.33 -4.82 7.63
C GLU A 57 16.15 -5.79 7.81
N MET A 58 16.07 -6.48 8.95
CA MET A 58 14.91 -7.32 9.28
C MET A 58 13.62 -6.49 9.30
N MET A 59 13.62 -5.37 10.03
CA MET A 59 12.45 -4.51 10.14
C MET A 59 12.07 -3.90 8.78
N ARG A 60 13.07 -3.52 7.97
CA ARG A 60 12.86 -3.05 6.60
C ARG A 60 12.16 -4.11 5.76
N SER A 61 12.61 -5.37 5.79
CA SER A 61 11.96 -6.48 5.07
C SER A 61 10.51 -6.68 5.50
N VAL A 62 10.21 -6.59 6.80
CA VAL A 62 8.83 -6.68 7.31
C VAL A 62 7.97 -5.54 6.76
N PHE A 63 8.48 -4.31 6.73
CA PHE A 63 7.75 -3.19 6.16
C PHE A 63 7.55 -3.31 4.65
N GLU A 64 8.53 -3.83 3.90
CA GLU A 64 8.40 -4.08 2.46
C GLU A 64 7.28 -5.10 2.19
N GLU A 65 7.17 -6.17 2.97
CA GLU A 65 6.10 -7.17 2.85
C GLU A 65 4.72 -6.58 3.15
N VAL A 66 4.57 -5.88 4.28
CA VAL A 66 3.31 -5.25 4.68
C VAL A 66 2.87 -4.18 3.66
N TRP A 67 3.83 -3.44 3.13
CA TRP A 67 3.58 -2.44 2.08
C TRP A 67 3.03 -3.10 0.82
N GLU A 68 3.68 -4.15 0.33
CA GLU A 68 3.26 -4.85 -0.89
C GLU A 68 1.87 -5.47 -0.73
N GLU A 69 1.61 -6.14 0.40
CA GLU A 69 0.28 -6.71 0.69
C GLU A 69 -0.80 -5.62 0.69
N THR A 70 -0.53 -4.50 1.36
CA THR A 70 -1.47 -3.39 1.45
C THR A 70 -1.70 -2.74 0.09
N TYR A 71 -0.64 -2.55 -0.69
CA TYR A 71 -0.71 -2.00 -2.04
C TYR A 71 -1.57 -2.88 -2.95
N GLN A 72 -1.31 -4.20 -2.97
CA GLN A 72 -2.08 -5.14 -3.79
C GLN A 72 -3.55 -5.19 -3.37
N ARG A 73 -3.84 -5.18 -2.06
CA ARG A 73 -5.22 -5.15 -1.56
C ARG A 73 -5.97 -3.91 -2.06
N VAL A 74 -5.35 -2.74 -1.97
CA VAL A 74 -5.95 -1.48 -2.44
C VAL A 74 -6.15 -1.50 -3.96
N ALA A 75 -5.19 -2.00 -4.73
CA ALA A 75 -5.30 -2.12 -6.18
C ALA A 75 -6.47 -3.04 -6.58
N ASN A 76 -6.63 -4.18 -5.90
CA ASN A 76 -7.75 -5.10 -6.15
C ASN A 76 -9.11 -4.45 -5.82
N GLU A 77 -9.20 -3.70 -4.72
CA GLU A 77 -10.42 -2.97 -4.37
C GLU A 77 -10.76 -1.90 -5.42
N GLN A 78 -9.75 -1.19 -5.93
CA GLN A 78 -9.93 -0.21 -7.00
C GLN A 78 -10.50 -0.86 -8.27
N GLU A 79 -9.95 -2.00 -8.70
CA GLU A 79 -10.44 -2.73 -9.87
C GLU A 79 -11.91 -3.16 -9.71
N ILE A 80 -12.28 -3.66 -8.52
CA ILE A 80 -13.66 -4.05 -8.21
C ILE A 80 -14.60 -2.84 -8.30
N TYR A 81 -14.24 -1.71 -7.68
CA TYR A 81 -15.09 -0.52 -7.71
C TYR A 81 -15.19 0.08 -9.10
N GLU A 82 -14.11 0.04 -9.89
CA GLU A 82 -14.14 0.46 -11.28
C GLU A 82 -15.10 -0.41 -12.10
N ALA A 83 -15.03 -1.74 -11.99
CA ALA A 83 -15.96 -2.63 -12.66
C ALA A 83 -17.42 -2.36 -12.28
N GLN A 84 -17.70 -2.17 -10.98
CA GLN A 84 -19.03 -1.83 -10.49
C GLN A 84 -19.56 -0.50 -11.05
N LEU A 85 -18.69 0.52 -11.16
CA LEU A 85 -19.08 1.80 -11.76
C LEU A 85 -19.44 1.64 -13.24
N HIS A 86 -18.69 0.84 -13.98
CA HIS A 86 -19.00 0.55 -15.38
C HIS A 86 -20.35 -0.17 -15.51
N ASP A 87 -20.62 -1.19 -14.69
CA ASP A 87 -21.89 -1.91 -14.68
C ASP A 87 -23.08 -0.98 -14.38
N LEU A 88 -22.94 -0.10 -13.38
CA LEU A 88 -23.99 0.87 -13.03
C LEU A 88 -24.27 1.85 -14.18
N LEU A 89 -23.24 2.31 -14.88
CA LEU A 89 -23.40 3.18 -16.05
C LEU A 89 -24.13 2.46 -17.18
N GLN A 90 -23.80 1.19 -17.41
CA GLN A 90 -24.47 0.36 -18.41
C GLN A 90 -25.95 0.16 -18.06
N LEU A 91 -26.26 -0.27 -16.83
CA LEU A 91 -27.64 -0.46 -16.37
C LEU A 91 -28.47 0.82 -16.48
N ARG A 92 -27.88 1.97 -16.16
CA ARG A 92 -28.53 3.28 -16.33
C ARG A 92 -28.86 3.55 -17.80
N GLN A 93 -27.95 3.23 -18.71
CA GLN A 93 -28.16 3.40 -20.14
C GLN A 93 -29.27 2.48 -20.67
N GLU A 94 -29.27 1.21 -20.26
CA GLU A 94 -30.30 0.23 -20.60
C GLU A 94 -31.68 0.70 -20.11
N ASN A 95 -31.79 1.14 -18.85
CA ASN A 95 -33.04 1.64 -18.29
C ASN A 95 -33.54 2.92 -19.01
N SER A 96 -32.62 3.80 -19.40
CA SER A 96 -32.95 4.97 -20.21
C SER A 96 -33.57 4.58 -21.56
N CYS A 97 -33.01 3.55 -22.21
CA CYS A 97 -33.55 2.98 -23.45
C CYS A 97 -34.96 2.40 -23.24
N LEU A 98 -35.14 1.55 -22.22
CA LEU A 98 -36.44 0.97 -21.87
C LEU A 98 -37.48 2.04 -21.57
N THR A 99 -37.11 3.08 -20.82
CA THR A 99 -37.98 4.22 -20.52
C THR A 99 -38.40 4.94 -21.80
N THR A 100 -37.47 5.14 -22.73
CA THR A 100 -37.73 5.80 -24.02
C THR A 100 -38.70 4.98 -24.86
N ILE A 101 -38.45 3.68 -25.01
CA ILE A 101 -39.34 2.76 -25.76
C ILE A 101 -40.73 2.74 -25.11
N THR A 102 -40.81 2.59 -23.79
CA THR A 102 -42.08 2.55 -23.05
C THR A 102 -42.91 3.82 -23.28
N LYS A 103 -42.27 5.00 -23.24
CA LYS A 103 -42.92 6.28 -23.54
C LYS A 103 -43.44 6.33 -24.98
N GLN A 104 -42.67 5.81 -25.94
CA GLN A 104 -43.06 5.79 -27.35
C GLN A 104 -44.24 4.83 -27.61
N ILE A 105 -44.29 3.66 -26.96
CA ILE A 105 -45.35 2.66 -27.18
C ILE A 105 -46.64 2.94 -26.39
N ALA A 106 -46.57 3.64 -25.25
CA ALA A 106 -47.71 3.94 -24.39
C ALA A 106 -48.97 4.49 -25.11
N PRO A 107 -48.89 5.47 -26.05
CA PRO A 107 -50.08 5.95 -26.77
C PRO A 107 -50.72 4.88 -27.66
N TYR A 108 -49.94 3.97 -28.25
CA TYR A 108 -50.45 2.88 -29.07
C TYR A 108 -51.17 1.84 -28.22
N VAL A 109 -50.58 1.45 -27.08
CA VAL A 109 -51.22 0.55 -26.11
C VAL A 109 -52.57 1.12 -25.65
N ARG A 110 -52.62 2.43 -25.34
CA ARG A 110 -53.86 3.11 -24.95
C ARG A 110 -54.90 3.12 -26.08
N SER A 111 -54.47 3.33 -27.32
CA SER A 111 -55.36 3.31 -28.48
C SER A 111 -55.95 1.91 -28.70
N ILE A 112 -55.13 0.87 -28.59
CA ILE A 112 -55.57 -0.53 -28.74
C ILE A 112 -56.54 -0.92 -27.62
N ALA A 113 -56.26 -0.56 -26.36
CA ALA A 113 -57.16 -0.84 -25.24
C ALA A 113 -58.56 -0.24 -25.47
N LYS A 114 -58.63 1.02 -25.92
CA LYS A 114 -59.92 1.67 -26.29
C LYS A 114 -60.65 0.96 -27.42
N VAL A 115 -59.93 0.47 -28.42
CA VAL A 115 -60.54 -0.30 -29.52
C VAL A 115 -61.06 -1.64 -29.00
N LYS A 116 -60.30 -2.32 -28.15
CA LYS A 116 -60.71 -3.60 -27.54
C LYS A 116 -61.99 -3.46 -26.72
N GLU A 117 -62.08 -2.46 -25.82
CA GLU A 117 -63.29 -2.19 -25.03
C GLU A 117 -64.54 -1.97 -25.90
N ARG A 118 -64.40 -1.35 -27.07
CA ARG A 118 -65.52 -1.13 -28.01
C ARG A 118 -65.96 -2.42 -28.73
N LEU A 119 -65.05 -3.39 -28.89
CA LEU A 119 -65.29 -4.63 -29.62
C LEU A 119 -65.75 -5.77 -28.71
N GLU A 120 -65.37 -5.78 -27.42
CA GLU A 120 -65.75 -6.80 -26.43
C GLU A 120 -67.27 -7.10 -26.38
N PRO A 121 -68.18 -6.10 -26.38
CA PRO A 121 -69.63 -6.35 -26.38
C PRO A 121 -70.12 -7.08 -27.64
N ARG A 122 -69.49 -6.81 -28.79
CA ARG A 122 -69.89 -7.38 -30.10
C ARG A 122 -69.40 -8.83 -30.30
N LEU A 123 -68.49 -9.29 -29.43
CA LEU A 123 -67.96 -10.66 -29.45
C LEU A 123 -68.68 -11.59 -28.46
N GLN A 124 -69.44 -11.03 -27.51
CA GLN A 124 -70.22 -11.78 -26.53
C GLN A 124 -71.66 -12.09 -26.99
N GLU A 125 -72.10 -11.56 -28.13
CA GLU A 125 -73.37 -11.97 -28.75
C GLU A 125 -73.26 -13.46 -29.17
N PRO A 126 -74.20 -14.34 -28.74
CA PRO A 126 -74.17 -15.74 -29.15
C PRO A 126 -74.25 -15.84 -30.67
N LYS A 127 -73.35 -16.61 -31.28
CA LYS A 127 -73.55 -17.06 -32.67
C LYS A 127 -74.67 -18.10 -32.65
N GLU A 128 -75.86 -17.68 -33.08
CA GLU A 128 -76.96 -18.58 -33.48
C GLU A 128 -76.54 -19.49 -34.64
#